data_AF-A0A8T4BZQ2-F1
#
_entry.id   AF-A0A8T4BZQ2-F1
#
_cell.length_a   1.000
_cell.length_b   1.000
_cell.length_c   1.000
_cell.angle_alpha   90.00
_cell.angle_beta   90.00
_cell.angle_gamma   90.00
#
_symmetry.space_group_name_H-M   'P 1'
#
loop_
_entity.id
_entity.type
_entity.pdbx_description
1 polymer ?
#
loop_
_entity_poly.entity_id
_entity_poly.type
_entity_poly.pdbx_seq_one_letter_code
_entity_poly.pdbx_strand_id
1 'polypeptide(L)'
;MSVILNQKYIIGEEFYNSNIPTALRNALKDSKNGGFVASMPQLIHGKVIAPKDNDIWKKWYTAFSEEDLVITPQGGKYIVDIHGGGILMPDRINQALEEENGLINGAARFSDDENKSLVNLINNGELSDGTEIPVYTVKDIREGISDLPKRFVYVVDFNNVGKSDYLNKKEFMKSDLVIARIGSVSEVESYFDKAIRFDKKVGNWHRFKNIGSDVPQGRLLYLNYGNYGPLGYNDLYYDGRFVGVAPEVQVASENLVITPELERILEVVNPFVAEVNGKELREALKLVYKR
;
A
#
# COMPACT_ATOMS: atom_id res chain seq x y z
N MET A 1 -24.88 3.64 5.01
CA MET A 1 -25.32 2.28 5.34
C MET A 1 -24.05 1.51 5.66
N SER A 2 -23.80 1.26 6.95
CA SER A 2 -22.51 0.81 7.48
C SER A 2 -22.61 -0.64 7.92
N VAL A 3 -21.72 -1.51 7.44
CA VAL A 3 -21.62 -2.92 7.84
C VAL A 3 -20.26 -3.12 8.51
N ILE A 4 -20.26 -3.69 9.72
CA ILE A 4 -19.10 -3.80 10.62
C ILE A 4 -18.93 -5.28 11.02
N LEU A 5 -17.73 -5.83 10.87
CA LEU A 5 -17.23 -7.04 11.57
C LEU A 5 -15.69 -6.98 11.69
N ASN A 6 -15.20 -7.05 12.92
CA ASN A 6 -13.84 -7.09 13.49
C ASN A 6 -12.68 -6.30 12.84
N GLN A 7 -12.29 -5.23 13.52
CA GLN A 7 -10.94 -4.61 13.64
C GLN A 7 -10.12 -4.17 12.42
N LYS A 8 -10.51 -4.38 11.16
CA LYS A 8 -9.50 -4.26 10.08
C LYS A 8 -9.75 -3.23 8.97
N TYR A 9 -10.93 -2.63 8.86
CA TYR A 9 -11.20 -1.70 7.76
C TYR A 9 -10.43 -0.39 7.92
N ILE A 10 -9.78 0.07 6.85
CA ILE A 10 -9.49 1.51 6.74
C ILE A 10 -10.84 2.20 6.68
N ILE A 11 -11.27 2.74 7.80
CA ILE A 11 -12.37 3.70 7.84
C ILE A 11 -11.70 5.05 7.66
N GLY A 12 -11.81 5.58 6.45
CA GLY A 12 -11.20 6.85 6.10
C GLY A 12 -12.07 7.62 5.12
N GLU A 13 -11.83 8.91 5.04
CA GLU A 13 -12.45 9.79 4.07
C GLU A 13 -11.66 9.77 2.76
N GLU A 14 -12.37 9.75 1.63
CA GLU A 14 -11.77 9.80 0.31
C GLU A 14 -11.59 11.25 -0.14
N PHE A 15 -10.36 11.61 -0.50
CA PHE A 15 -10.02 12.94 -1.01
C PHE A 15 -9.71 12.84 -2.49
N TYR A 16 -10.72 13.11 -3.32
CA TYR A 16 -10.57 13.18 -4.78
C TYR A 16 -10.34 14.61 -5.26
N ASN A 17 -9.43 14.78 -6.21
CA ASN A 17 -9.27 16.01 -6.97
C ASN A 17 -8.61 15.72 -8.33
N SER A 18 -8.89 16.55 -9.34
CA SER A 18 -8.20 16.48 -10.64
C SER A 18 -6.75 16.98 -10.59
N ASN A 19 -6.30 17.47 -9.43
CA ASN A 19 -4.92 17.85 -9.15
C ASN A 19 -4.42 17.05 -7.94
N ILE A 20 -3.48 16.13 -8.17
CA ILE A 20 -2.87 15.27 -7.12
C ILE A 20 -2.39 16.06 -5.91
N PRO A 21 -1.61 17.16 -6.05
CA PRO A 21 -1.14 17.96 -4.91
C PRO A 21 -2.28 18.46 -4.02
N THR A 22 -3.38 18.92 -4.63
CA THR A 22 -4.56 19.38 -3.91
C THR A 22 -5.26 18.24 -3.17
N ALA A 23 -5.45 17.09 -3.82
CA ALA A 23 -6.04 15.90 -3.19
C ALA A 23 -5.22 15.44 -1.97
N LEU A 24 -3.89 15.35 -2.13
CA LEU A 24 -2.98 14.94 -1.07
C LEU A 24 -2.94 15.95 0.08
N ARG A 25 -2.88 17.25 -0.22
CA ARG A 25 -2.88 18.32 0.80
C ARG A 25 -4.16 18.28 1.64
N ASN A 26 -5.31 18.01 1.03
CA ASN A 26 -6.57 17.86 1.76
C ASN A 26 -6.57 16.62 2.65
N ALA A 27 -6.12 15.47 2.14
CA ALA A 27 -6.01 14.24 2.93
C ALA A 27 -5.07 14.39 4.13
N LEU A 28 -3.91 15.04 3.93
CA LEU A 28 -2.95 15.35 4.99
C LEU A 28 -3.54 16.32 6.03
N LYS A 29 -4.33 17.30 5.59
CA LYS A 29 -4.98 18.27 6.48
C LYS A 29 -6.03 17.61 7.37
N ASP A 30 -6.79 16.68 6.83
CA ASP A 30 -7.81 15.94 7.57
C ASP A 30 -7.18 14.93 8.53
N SER A 31 -6.12 14.26 8.10
CA SER A 31 -5.38 13.26 8.90
C SER A 31 -4.49 13.87 10.00
N LYS A 32 -4.71 15.14 10.40
CA LYS A 32 -3.93 15.79 11.46
C LYS A 32 -4.21 15.15 12.84
N ASN A 33 -3.36 15.48 13.82
CA ASN A 33 -3.52 15.09 15.23
C ASN A 33 -3.44 13.58 15.53
N GLY A 34 -2.62 12.83 14.77
CA GLY A 34 -2.44 11.38 14.96
C GLY A 34 -3.18 10.52 13.93
N GLY A 35 -3.88 11.15 12.98
CA GLY A 35 -4.36 10.50 11.76
C GLY A 35 -3.22 10.07 10.82
N PHE A 36 -3.57 9.40 9.72
CA PHE A 36 -2.63 9.11 8.62
C PHE A 36 -3.32 9.07 7.27
N VAL A 37 -2.58 9.33 6.20
CA VAL A 37 -3.05 9.06 4.82
C VAL A 37 -2.59 7.64 4.44
N ALA A 38 -3.52 6.83 3.95
CA ALA A 38 -3.26 5.43 3.65
C ALA A 38 -2.18 5.28 2.56
N SER A 39 -1.12 4.54 2.89
CA SER A 39 -0.09 4.09 1.96
C SER A 39 -0.54 2.80 1.26
N MET A 40 0.25 2.32 0.29
CA MET A 40 -0.11 1.14 -0.50
C MET A 40 -0.35 -0.10 0.38
N PRO A 41 0.53 -0.47 1.33
CA PRO A 41 0.29 -1.57 2.25
C PRO A 41 -1.05 -1.49 2.99
N GLN A 42 -1.43 -0.31 3.52
CA GLN A 42 -2.71 -0.21 4.21
C GLN A 42 -3.89 -0.35 3.23
N LEU A 43 -3.81 0.25 2.03
CA LEU A 43 -4.86 0.07 1.01
C LEU A 43 -5.01 -1.40 0.57
N ILE A 44 -3.88 -2.11 0.44
CA ILE A 44 -3.87 -3.54 0.13
C ILE A 44 -4.49 -4.33 1.28
N HIS A 45 -4.10 -4.08 2.53
CA HIS A 45 -4.72 -4.68 3.71
C HIS A 45 -6.24 -4.50 3.70
N GLY A 46 -6.69 -3.26 3.47
CA GLY A 46 -8.11 -2.92 3.36
C GLY A 46 -8.84 -3.71 2.27
N LYS A 47 -8.21 -3.93 1.10
CA LYS A 47 -8.76 -4.80 0.05
C LYS A 47 -8.76 -6.28 0.47
N VAL A 48 -7.66 -6.76 1.04
CA VAL A 48 -7.46 -8.16 1.46
C VAL A 48 -8.49 -8.62 2.46
N ILE A 49 -8.95 -7.76 3.35
CA ILE A 49 -9.99 -8.10 4.34
C ILE A 49 -11.41 -7.86 3.82
N ALA A 50 -11.60 -6.85 2.96
CA ALA A 50 -12.94 -6.44 2.56
C ALA A 50 -13.59 -7.46 1.61
N PRO A 51 -14.92 -7.64 1.69
CA PRO A 51 -15.68 -8.31 0.65
C PRO A 51 -15.44 -7.68 -0.72
N LYS A 52 -15.46 -8.49 -1.79
CA LYS A 52 -15.14 -8.02 -3.16
C LYS A 52 -16.15 -7.02 -3.72
N ASP A 53 -17.36 -6.98 -3.16
CA ASP A 53 -18.42 -6.02 -3.46
C ASP A 53 -18.36 -4.75 -2.59
N ASN A 54 -17.38 -4.63 -1.70
CA ASN A 54 -17.11 -3.39 -0.96
C ASN A 54 -16.59 -2.30 -1.92
N ASP A 55 -16.88 -1.03 -1.59
CA ASP A 55 -16.51 0.10 -2.43
C ASP A 55 -15.00 0.26 -2.64
N ILE A 56 -14.16 -0.21 -1.70
CA ILE A 56 -12.70 -0.22 -1.87
C ILE A 56 -12.27 -1.04 -3.10
N TRP A 57 -13.05 -2.04 -3.49
CA TRP A 57 -12.79 -2.85 -4.70
C TRP A 57 -13.34 -2.22 -5.98
N LYS A 58 -14.28 -1.29 -5.88
CA LYS A 58 -14.95 -0.64 -7.03
C LYS A 58 -14.25 0.62 -7.53
N LYS A 59 -13.26 1.10 -6.77
CA LYS A 59 -12.58 2.38 -6.99
C LYS A 59 -11.07 2.18 -7.17
N TRP A 60 -10.47 3.10 -7.90
CA TRP A 60 -9.02 3.28 -7.89
C TRP A 60 -8.64 4.26 -6.77
N TYR A 61 -7.41 4.13 -6.27
CA TYR A 61 -6.82 4.99 -5.25
C TYR A 61 -5.40 5.38 -5.63
N THR A 62 -4.99 6.58 -5.24
CA THR A 62 -3.60 7.00 -5.15
C THR A 62 -3.13 6.70 -3.74
N ALA A 63 -2.07 5.92 -3.60
CA ALA A 63 -1.49 5.63 -2.30
C ALA A 63 -0.64 6.80 -1.83
N PHE A 64 -0.56 7.02 -0.52
CA PHE A 64 0.53 7.82 0.07
C PHE A 64 1.81 6.95 0.13
N SER A 65 2.23 6.52 -1.06
CA SER A 65 3.47 5.81 -1.31
C SER A 65 4.04 6.29 -2.62
N GLU A 66 5.35 6.47 -2.66
CA GLU A 66 6.11 6.78 -3.86
C GLU A 66 7.01 5.62 -4.25
N GLU A 67 7.33 5.56 -5.54
CA GLU A 67 8.24 4.61 -6.15
C GLU A 67 9.27 5.40 -6.96
N ASP A 68 10.51 5.35 -6.47
CA ASP A 68 11.57 6.25 -6.88
C ASP A 68 12.74 5.47 -7.50
N LEU A 69 13.17 5.89 -8.68
CA LEU A 69 14.43 5.45 -9.27
C LEU A 69 15.57 6.29 -8.69
N VAL A 70 16.47 5.63 -7.97
CA VAL A 70 17.65 6.21 -7.34
C VAL A 70 18.91 5.71 -8.03
N ILE A 71 19.86 6.61 -8.28
CA ILE A 71 21.14 6.28 -8.91
C ILE A 71 22.28 6.64 -7.97
N THR A 72 23.07 5.66 -7.54
CA THR A 72 24.21 5.91 -6.64
C THR A 72 25.37 6.56 -7.39
N PRO A 73 26.32 7.21 -6.68
CA PRO A 73 27.52 7.75 -7.30
C PRO A 73 28.35 6.72 -8.08
N GLN A 74 28.25 5.44 -7.71
CA GLN A 74 28.93 4.33 -8.40
C GLN A 74 28.15 3.82 -9.63
N GLY A 75 27.01 4.43 -9.97
CA GLY A 75 26.14 4.02 -11.08
C GLY A 75 25.19 2.86 -10.76
N GLY A 76 25.08 2.44 -9.49
CA GLY A 76 24.10 1.47 -9.05
C GLY A 76 22.69 2.06 -9.13
N LYS A 77 21.71 1.26 -9.59
CA LYS A 77 20.32 1.70 -9.74
C LYS A 77 19.42 0.92 -8.82
N TYR A 78 18.57 1.63 -8.09
CA TYR A 78 17.63 1.06 -7.14
C TYR A 78 16.25 1.64 -7.35
N ILE A 79 15.23 0.83 -7.14
CA ILE A 79 13.86 1.29 -6.94
C ILE A 79 13.61 1.35 -5.45
N VAL A 80 13.16 2.50 -4.97
CA VAL A 80 12.88 2.77 -3.58
C VAL A 80 11.39 3.03 -3.43
N ASP A 81 10.69 2.11 -2.79
CA ASP A 81 9.29 2.29 -2.42
C ASP A 81 9.24 2.93 -1.03
N ILE A 82 8.74 4.15 -0.93
CA ILE A 82 8.59 4.86 0.34
C ILE A 82 7.10 4.89 0.68
N HIS A 83 6.72 4.19 1.75
CA HIS A 83 5.35 4.14 2.25
C HIS A 83 5.16 5.16 3.37
N GLY A 84 4.02 5.88 3.36
CA GLY A 84 3.71 6.88 4.38
C GLY A 84 4.34 8.26 4.13
N GLY A 85 4.79 8.52 2.90
CA GLY A 85 5.32 9.80 2.44
C GLY A 85 6.85 9.88 2.42
N GLY A 86 7.41 10.42 1.34
CA GLY A 86 8.84 10.71 1.17
C GLY A 86 9.05 12.11 0.62
N ILE A 87 9.77 12.23 -0.49
CA ILE A 87 10.11 13.49 -1.15
C ILE A 87 8.92 14.06 -1.94
N LEU A 88 8.03 13.21 -2.48
CA LEU A 88 6.86 13.64 -3.27
C LEU A 88 5.70 14.13 -2.40
N MET A 89 5.97 15.18 -1.64
CA MET A 89 4.95 15.96 -0.92
C MET A 89 4.23 16.92 -1.87
N PRO A 90 3.04 17.45 -1.50
CA PRO A 90 2.25 18.30 -2.39
C PRO A 90 3.01 19.44 -3.05
N ASP A 91 3.86 20.13 -2.28
CA ASP A 91 4.61 21.29 -2.78
C ASP A 91 5.70 20.87 -3.76
N ARG A 92 6.37 19.74 -3.51
CA ARG A 92 7.37 19.20 -4.43
C ARG A 92 6.76 18.66 -5.72
N ILE A 93 5.59 18.02 -5.64
CA ILE A 93 4.85 17.58 -6.83
C ILE A 93 4.41 18.81 -7.65
N ASN A 94 3.87 19.85 -7.01
CA ASN A 94 3.53 21.11 -7.69
C ASN A 94 4.76 21.72 -8.39
N GLN A 95 5.89 21.80 -7.69
CA GLN A 95 7.15 22.26 -8.28
C GLN A 95 7.52 21.45 -9.54
N ALA A 96 7.42 20.13 -9.50
CA ALA A 96 7.70 19.28 -10.67
C ALA A 96 6.77 19.58 -11.87
N LEU A 97 5.50 19.91 -11.59
CA LEU A 97 4.50 20.22 -12.61
C LEU A 97 4.71 21.62 -13.23
N GLU A 98 5.25 22.56 -12.46
CA GLU A 98 5.45 23.96 -12.85
C GLU A 98 6.81 24.21 -13.52
N GLU A 99 7.84 23.46 -13.14
CA GLU A 99 9.19 23.60 -13.67
C GLU A 99 9.31 23.16 -15.14
N GLU A 100 10.07 23.94 -15.91
CA GLU A 100 10.47 23.54 -17.26
C GLU A 100 11.37 22.29 -17.17
N ASN A 101 10.92 21.17 -17.76
CA ASN A 101 11.54 19.84 -17.62
C ASN A 101 11.52 19.26 -16.19
N GLY A 102 10.63 19.75 -15.32
CA GLY A 102 10.40 19.18 -13.99
C GLY A 102 9.81 17.76 -14.02
N LEU A 103 9.24 17.37 -15.17
CA LEU A 103 8.76 16.02 -15.41
C LEU A 103 9.59 15.26 -16.46
N ILE A 104 9.76 13.96 -16.22
CA ILE A 104 10.24 12.99 -17.20
C ILE A 104 9.19 11.90 -17.40
N ASN A 105 8.52 11.91 -18.56
CA ASN A 105 7.43 11.00 -18.88
C ASN A 105 6.32 10.94 -17.81
N GLY A 106 6.04 12.08 -17.17
CA GLY A 106 5.03 12.19 -16.11
C GLY A 106 5.51 11.85 -14.69
N ALA A 107 6.77 11.43 -14.48
CA ALA A 107 7.39 11.39 -13.15
C ALA A 107 8.01 12.73 -12.80
N ALA A 108 8.13 13.02 -11.51
CA ALA A 108 8.99 14.11 -11.05
C ALA A 108 10.44 13.74 -11.35
N ARG A 109 11.14 14.61 -12.07
CA ARG A 109 12.59 14.55 -12.22
C ARG A 109 13.21 14.98 -10.89
N PHE A 110 14.12 14.18 -10.34
CA PHE A 110 14.86 14.56 -9.14
C PHE A 110 16.13 15.33 -9.50
N SER A 111 16.43 16.35 -8.69
CA SER A 111 17.72 17.02 -8.70
C SER A 111 18.82 16.13 -8.11
N ASP A 112 20.08 16.53 -8.29
CA ASP A 112 21.22 15.81 -7.71
C ASP A 112 21.14 15.74 -6.18
N ASP A 113 20.64 16.79 -5.52
CA ASP A 113 20.54 16.83 -4.06
C ASP A 113 19.40 15.96 -3.54
N GLU A 114 18.29 15.87 -4.26
CA GLU A 114 17.21 14.94 -3.94
C GLU A 114 17.65 13.49 -4.12
N ASN A 115 18.35 13.19 -5.22
CA ASN A 115 18.91 11.86 -5.42
C ASN A 115 19.96 11.52 -4.34
N LYS A 116 20.82 12.47 -3.92
CA LYS A 116 21.72 12.27 -2.76
C LYS A 116 20.94 12.01 -1.48
N SER A 117 19.83 12.72 -1.25
CA SER A 117 18.94 12.51 -0.10
C SER A 117 18.37 11.09 -0.07
N LEU A 118 17.92 10.59 -1.22
CA LEU A 118 17.44 9.21 -1.35
C LEU A 118 18.56 8.17 -1.19
N VAL A 119 19.78 8.45 -1.67
CA VAL A 119 20.95 7.60 -1.41
C VAL A 119 21.29 7.58 0.09
N ASN A 120 21.20 8.71 0.78
CA ASN A 120 21.37 8.77 2.23
C ASN A 120 20.29 7.96 2.95
N LEU A 121 19.04 8.06 2.49
CA LEU A 121 17.93 7.27 3.02
C LEU A 121 18.20 5.77 2.90
N ILE A 122 18.63 5.28 1.73
CA ILE A 122 18.96 3.86 1.53
C ILE A 122 20.04 3.39 2.52
N ASN A 123 21.07 4.20 2.76
CA ASN A 123 22.24 3.78 3.55
C ASN A 123 22.04 3.94 5.06
N ASN A 124 21.37 5.01 5.47
CA ASN A 124 21.33 5.48 6.85
C ASN A 124 19.92 5.53 7.45
N GLY A 125 18.88 5.33 6.63
CA GLY A 125 17.49 5.44 7.08
C GLY A 125 17.05 6.86 7.36
N GLU A 126 17.68 7.87 6.73
CA GLU A 126 17.42 9.28 7.00
C GLU A 126 17.36 10.11 5.70
N LEU A 127 16.35 10.97 5.58
CA LEU A 127 16.27 11.99 4.53
C LEU A 127 17.10 13.23 4.89
N SER A 128 17.37 14.08 3.91
CA SER A 128 18.16 15.32 4.09
C SER A 128 17.55 16.35 5.04
N ASP A 129 16.25 16.25 5.33
CA ASP A 129 15.56 17.10 6.31
C ASP A 129 15.65 16.56 7.75
N GLY A 130 16.38 15.47 7.97
CA GLY A 130 16.52 14.80 9.27
C GLY A 130 15.41 13.79 9.57
N THR A 131 14.49 13.56 8.64
CA THR A 131 13.44 12.56 8.82
C THR A 131 14.04 11.16 8.81
N GLU A 132 13.93 10.45 9.93
CA GLU A 132 14.25 9.03 10.02
C GLU A 132 13.09 8.16 9.50
N ILE A 133 13.41 7.20 8.64
CA ILE A 133 12.47 6.21 8.11
C ILE A 133 13.16 4.84 8.08
N PRO A 134 12.61 3.80 8.73
CA PRO A 134 13.22 2.48 8.74
C PRO A 134 13.22 1.88 7.33
N VAL A 135 14.36 1.31 6.96
CA VAL A 135 14.62 0.74 5.64
C VAL A 135 14.66 -0.78 5.75
N TYR A 136 13.93 -1.42 4.86
CA TYR A 136 13.84 -2.87 4.76
C TYR A 136 14.28 -3.34 3.38
N THR A 137 14.81 -4.56 3.35
CA THR A 137 15.19 -5.26 2.13
C THR A 137 14.20 -6.40 1.83
N VAL A 138 14.35 -6.98 0.65
CA VAL A 138 13.63 -8.20 0.26
C VAL A 138 13.83 -9.33 1.25
N LYS A 139 15.04 -9.46 1.78
CA LYS A 139 15.37 -10.51 2.73
C LYS A 139 14.56 -10.32 4.02
N ASP A 140 14.53 -9.10 4.55
CA ASP A 140 13.89 -8.78 5.83
C ASP A 140 12.39 -9.12 5.80
N ILE A 141 11.68 -8.74 4.74
CA ILE A 141 10.24 -9.03 4.62
C ILE A 141 9.98 -10.52 4.36
N ARG A 142 10.84 -11.21 3.60
CA ARG A 142 10.72 -12.66 3.38
C ARG A 142 11.02 -13.48 4.63
N GLU A 143 11.84 -12.95 5.54
CA GLU A 143 12.11 -13.56 6.85
C GLU A 143 10.98 -13.32 7.87
N GLY A 144 9.93 -12.61 7.47
CA GLY A 144 8.66 -12.58 8.20
C GLY A 144 8.48 -11.37 9.12
N ILE A 145 9.15 -10.24 8.85
CA ILE A 145 8.80 -8.97 9.52
C ILE A 145 7.35 -8.63 9.17
N SER A 146 6.45 -8.73 10.16
CA SER A 146 5.02 -8.48 10.01
C SER A 146 4.58 -7.12 10.54
N ASP A 147 5.30 -6.58 11.52
CA ASP A 147 4.88 -5.39 12.27
C ASP A 147 5.59 -4.14 11.75
N LEU A 148 5.40 -3.89 10.44
CA LEU A 148 5.99 -2.72 9.81
C LEU A 148 5.31 -1.44 10.31
N PRO A 149 6.10 -0.37 10.57
CA PRO A 149 5.53 0.90 10.93
C PRO A 149 4.70 1.49 9.79
N LYS A 150 3.84 2.47 10.09
CA LYS A 150 3.01 3.14 9.05
C LYS A 150 3.85 3.79 7.95
N ARG A 151 5.07 4.22 8.31
CA ARG A 151 6.05 4.82 7.40
C ARG A 151 7.32 3.98 7.38
N PHE A 152 7.69 3.47 6.21
CA PHE A 152 8.88 2.65 6.01
C PHE A 152 9.32 2.70 4.55
N VAL A 153 10.54 2.23 4.29
CA VAL A 153 11.15 2.17 2.97
C VAL A 153 11.44 0.73 2.60
N TYR A 154 11.27 0.40 1.32
CA TYR A 154 11.73 -0.86 0.75
C TYR A 154 12.63 -0.60 -0.46
N VAL A 155 13.77 -1.27 -0.51
CA VAL A 155 14.75 -1.11 -1.59
C VAL A 155 14.81 -2.35 -2.48
N VAL A 156 14.63 -2.16 -3.78
CA VAL A 156 14.70 -3.19 -4.82
C VAL A 156 15.86 -2.85 -5.76
N ASP A 157 16.74 -3.82 -6.03
CA ASP A 157 17.73 -3.70 -7.10
C ASP A 157 17.01 -3.51 -8.45
N PHE A 158 17.40 -2.52 -9.24
CA PHE A 158 16.76 -2.24 -10.52
C PHE A 158 16.74 -3.45 -11.47
N ASN A 159 17.71 -4.36 -11.37
CA ASN A 159 17.75 -5.57 -12.18
C ASN A 159 16.69 -6.61 -11.77
N ASN A 160 16.10 -6.48 -10.58
CA ASN A 160 15.13 -7.41 -10.00
C ASN A 160 13.67 -6.92 -10.08
N VAL A 161 13.40 -5.76 -10.72
CA VAL A 161 12.04 -5.20 -10.86
C VAL A 161 11.08 -6.06 -11.68
N GLY A 162 11.60 -7.04 -12.42
CA GLY A 162 10.81 -7.98 -13.20
C GLY A 162 10.13 -7.36 -14.43
N LYS A 163 9.10 -8.04 -14.95
CA LYS A 163 8.33 -7.58 -16.12
C LYS A 163 7.17 -6.67 -15.69
N SER A 164 6.88 -5.68 -16.54
CA SER A 164 5.68 -4.85 -16.45
C SER A 164 4.58 -5.49 -17.29
N ASP A 165 3.75 -6.32 -16.66
CA ASP A 165 2.73 -7.14 -17.33
C ASP A 165 1.75 -7.74 -16.30
N TYR A 166 0.77 -8.49 -16.78
CA TYR A 166 -0.01 -9.43 -15.99
C TYR A 166 0.84 -10.62 -15.53
N LEU A 167 0.89 -10.84 -14.22
CA LEU A 167 1.61 -11.94 -13.58
C LEU A 167 0.63 -13.04 -13.17
N ASN A 168 1.01 -14.31 -13.40
CA ASN A 168 0.33 -15.42 -12.74
C ASN A 168 0.72 -15.50 -11.25
N LYS A 169 0.04 -16.36 -10.46
CA LYS A 169 0.28 -16.46 -9.01
C LYS A 169 1.75 -16.68 -8.66
N LYS A 170 2.42 -17.62 -9.34
CA LYS A 170 3.83 -17.95 -9.08
C LYS A 170 4.78 -16.79 -9.40
N GLU A 171 4.50 -16.05 -10.48
CA GLU A 171 5.27 -14.86 -10.84
C GLU A 171 5.03 -13.71 -9.85
N PHE A 172 3.77 -13.48 -9.47
CA PHE A 172 3.34 -12.41 -8.57
C PHE A 172 3.95 -12.60 -7.17
N MET A 173 3.86 -13.81 -6.62
CA MET A 173 4.43 -14.15 -5.30
C MET A 173 5.96 -14.07 -5.23
N LYS A 174 6.65 -14.12 -6.38
CA LYS A 174 8.12 -14.08 -6.45
C LYS A 174 8.68 -12.71 -6.80
N SER A 175 7.82 -11.76 -7.18
CA SER A 175 8.27 -10.45 -7.63
C SER A 175 8.64 -9.57 -6.45
N ASP A 176 9.91 -9.17 -6.38
CA ASP A 176 10.41 -8.29 -5.33
C ASP A 176 9.71 -6.93 -5.34
N LEU A 177 9.41 -6.40 -6.53
CA LEU A 177 8.64 -5.16 -6.68
C LEU A 177 7.19 -5.30 -6.18
N VAL A 178 6.53 -6.43 -6.44
CA VAL A 178 5.19 -6.67 -5.90
C VAL A 178 5.22 -6.75 -4.37
N ILE A 179 6.21 -7.44 -3.82
CA ILE A 179 6.39 -7.56 -2.35
C ILE A 179 6.66 -6.18 -1.75
N ALA A 180 7.53 -5.37 -2.37
CA ALA A 180 7.83 -4.00 -1.97
C ALA A 180 6.54 -3.18 -1.88
N ARG A 181 5.77 -3.12 -2.97
CA ARG A 181 4.53 -2.34 -3.04
C ARG A 181 3.47 -2.79 -2.03
N ILE A 182 3.32 -4.11 -1.83
CA ILE A 182 2.34 -4.66 -0.88
C ILE A 182 2.80 -4.49 0.56
N GLY A 183 4.11 -4.48 0.81
CA GLY A 183 4.69 -4.36 2.15
C GLY A 183 4.49 -5.58 3.03
N SER A 184 4.02 -6.72 2.52
CA SER A 184 3.83 -7.93 3.32
C SER A 184 3.78 -9.19 2.48
N VAL A 185 4.66 -10.15 2.79
CA VAL A 185 4.67 -11.47 2.15
C VAL A 185 3.39 -12.25 2.47
N SER A 186 2.84 -12.13 3.67
CA SER A 186 1.62 -12.84 4.07
C SER A 186 0.37 -12.33 3.35
N GLU A 187 0.39 -11.07 2.90
CA GLU A 187 -0.73 -10.47 2.18
C GLU A 187 -0.66 -10.63 0.67
N VAL A 188 0.53 -10.87 0.09
CA VAL A 188 0.66 -11.00 -1.38
C VAL A 188 -0.26 -12.09 -1.93
N GLU A 189 -0.32 -13.25 -1.28
CA GLU A 189 -1.17 -14.36 -1.72
C GLU A 189 -2.65 -14.03 -1.58
N SER A 190 -3.05 -13.52 -0.42
CA SER A 190 -4.44 -13.17 -0.13
C SER A 190 -4.94 -12.06 -1.07
N TYR A 191 -4.08 -11.08 -1.37
CA TYR A 191 -4.37 -10.04 -2.34
C TYR A 191 -4.53 -10.63 -3.73
N PHE A 192 -3.58 -11.47 -4.17
CA PHE A 192 -3.67 -12.12 -5.48
C PHE A 192 -4.97 -12.88 -5.63
N ASP A 193 -5.34 -13.73 -4.67
CA ASP A 193 -6.53 -14.58 -4.75
C ASP A 193 -7.83 -13.77 -4.82
N LYS A 194 -7.88 -12.58 -4.18
CA LYS A 194 -9.04 -11.68 -4.28
C LYS A 194 -9.04 -10.83 -5.55
N ALA A 195 -7.87 -10.32 -5.94
CA ALA A 195 -7.66 -9.43 -7.06
C ALA A 195 -7.64 -10.15 -8.42
N ILE A 196 -7.52 -11.48 -8.42
CA ILE A 196 -7.40 -12.28 -9.63
C ILE A 196 -8.53 -11.99 -10.61
N ARG A 197 -8.13 -11.82 -11.87
CA ARG A 197 -9.02 -11.69 -13.02
C ARG A 197 -9.50 -13.05 -13.53
N PHE A 198 -10.40 -13.04 -14.50
CA PHE A 198 -10.89 -14.25 -15.18
C PHE A 198 -9.76 -15.08 -15.83
N ASP A 199 -8.69 -14.42 -16.29
CA ASP A 199 -7.51 -15.04 -16.93
C ASP A 199 -6.45 -15.52 -15.91
N LYS A 200 -6.79 -15.53 -14.62
CA LYS A 200 -5.94 -16.00 -13.52
C LYS A 200 -4.64 -15.22 -13.33
N LYS A 201 -4.68 -13.91 -13.61
CA LYS A 201 -3.53 -13.01 -13.48
C LYS A 201 -3.89 -11.69 -12.79
N VAL A 202 -2.85 -11.02 -12.28
CA VAL A 202 -2.92 -9.69 -11.66
C VAL A 202 -1.85 -8.80 -12.26
N GLY A 203 -2.15 -7.52 -12.49
CA GLY A 203 -1.21 -6.58 -13.10
C GLY A 203 -0.04 -6.23 -12.17
N ASN A 204 1.17 -6.16 -12.71
CA ASN A 204 2.31 -5.48 -12.11
C ASN A 204 2.82 -4.48 -13.14
N TRP A 205 2.42 -3.21 -13.00
CA TRP A 205 2.71 -2.20 -14.02
C TRP A 205 3.75 -1.21 -13.52
N HIS A 206 4.78 -0.99 -14.34
CA HIS A 206 5.82 0.01 -14.18
C HIS A 206 6.36 0.43 -15.56
N ARG A 207 7.13 1.50 -15.61
CA ARG A 207 7.67 2.04 -16.86
C ARG A 207 9.18 1.94 -17.00
N PHE A 208 9.90 1.38 -16.02
CA PHE A 208 11.36 1.48 -15.90
C PHE A 208 12.18 1.17 -17.16
N LYS A 209 11.73 0.26 -18.03
CA LYS A 209 12.42 -0.07 -19.29
C LYS A 209 12.21 0.95 -20.41
N ASN A 210 11.22 1.83 -20.31
CA ASN A 210 10.72 2.67 -21.42
C ASN A 210 10.85 4.18 -21.18
N ILE A 211 11.41 4.65 -20.05
CA ILE A 211 11.28 6.06 -19.61
C ILE A 211 12.58 6.80 -19.24
N GLY A 212 13.74 6.34 -19.73
CA GLY A 212 15.03 6.94 -19.35
C GLY A 212 15.41 6.55 -17.93
N SER A 213 15.90 5.32 -17.77
CA SER A 213 16.35 4.77 -16.48
C SER A 213 17.70 5.34 -16.03
N ASP A 214 18.21 6.36 -16.70
CA ASP A 214 19.46 7.06 -16.47
C ASP A 214 19.27 8.38 -15.71
N VAL A 215 18.03 8.81 -15.49
CA VAL A 215 17.71 10.01 -14.71
C VAL A 215 16.93 9.61 -13.46
N PRO A 216 17.38 10.02 -12.25
CA PRO A 216 16.62 9.84 -11.02
C PRO A 216 15.25 10.50 -11.11
N GLN A 217 14.20 9.75 -10.75
CA GLN A 217 12.82 10.20 -10.92
C GLN A 217 11.86 9.44 -10.00
N GLY A 218 10.73 10.06 -9.67
CA GLY A 218 9.75 9.49 -8.74
C GLY A 218 8.30 9.63 -9.19
N ARG A 219 7.46 8.71 -8.74
CA ARG A 219 6.00 8.71 -8.96
C ARG A 219 5.26 8.28 -7.70
N LEU A 220 4.01 8.70 -7.56
CA LEU A 220 3.11 8.09 -6.59
C LEU A 220 2.57 6.76 -7.11
N LEU A 221 2.41 5.80 -6.21
CA LEU A 221 1.81 4.50 -6.49
C LEU A 221 0.28 4.59 -6.56
N TYR A 222 -0.33 3.78 -7.43
CA TYR A 222 -1.78 3.68 -7.59
C TYR A 222 -2.27 2.26 -7.40
N LEU A 223 -3.44 2.12 -6.80
CA LEU A 223 -4.15 0.86 -6.63
C LEU A 223 -5.44 0.91 -7.45
N ASN A 224 -5.43 0.32 -8.64
CA ASN A 224 -6.54 0.44 -9.58
C ASN A 224 -7.62 -0.65 -9.37
N TYR A 225 -8.84 -0.37 -9.81
CA TYR A 225 -9.95 -1.33 -9.89
C TYR A 225 -9.93 -2.13 -11.20
N GLY A 226 -9.49 -1.55 -12.33
CA GLY A 226 -9.56 -2.20 -13.65
C GLY A 226 -8.36 -3.11 -13.98
N ASN A 227 -7.18 -2.75 -13.47
CA ASN A 227 -5.93 -3.50 -13.67
C ASN A 227 -5.53 -4.36 -12.45
N TYR A 228 -6.40 -4.39 -11.43
CA TYR A 228 -6.37 -5.21 -10.19
C TYR A 228 -5.04 -5.38 -9.46
N GLY A 229 -4.01 -4.60 -9.76
CA GLY A 229 -2.71 -4.69 -9.11
C GLY A 229 -2.14 -3.34 -8.73
N PRO A 230 -1.06 -3.32 -7.94
CA PRO A 230 -0.35 -2.10 -7.61
C PRO A 230 0.39 -1.57 -8.85
N LEU A 231 0.37 -0.25 -9.03
CA LEU A 231 0.81 0.45 -10.23
C LEU A 231 1.84 1.51 -9.88
N GLY A 232 2.98 1.52 -10.58
CA GLY A 232 3.99 2.58 -10.57
C GLY A 232 4.19 3.19 -11.95
N TYR A 233 3.11 3.34 -12.72
CA TYR A 233 3.19 3.82 -14.11
C TYR A 233 2.38 5.10 -14.39
N ASN A 234 1.61 5.60 -13.42
CA ASN A 234 0.76 6.77 -13.65
C ASN A 234 1.55 8.08 -13.58
N ASP A 235 1.03 9.10 -14.25
CA ASP A 235 1.67 10.40 -14.36
C ASP A 235 1.21 11.35 -13.24
N LEU A 236 2.08 12.22 -12.76
CA LEU A 236 1.79 13.17 -11.67
C LEU A 236 0.82 14.30 -12.05
N TYR A 237 0.51 14.45 -13.34
CA TYR A 237 -0.50 15.40 -13.83
C TYR A 237 -1.91 14.79 -13.94
N TYR A 238 -2.12 13.55 -13.47
CA TYR A 238 -3.45 12.95 -13.41
C TYR A 238 -4.22 13.34 -12.14
N ASP A 239 -5.42 12.78 -12.01
CA ASP A 239 -6.26 12.89 -10.84
C ASP A 239 -5.66 12.13 -9.63
N GLY A 240 -5.92 12.64 -8.43
CA GLY A 240 -5.58 12.01 -7.17
C GLY A 240 -6.82 11.53 -6.43
N ARG A 241 -6.74 10.35 -5.79
CA ARG A 241 -7.74 9.89 -4.82
C ARG A 241 -7.06 9.23 -3.62
N PHE A 242 -6.84 10.01 -2.56
CA PHE A 242 -6.23 9.51 -1.33
C PHE A 242 -7.30 9.11 -0.31
N VAL A 243 -6.90 8.30 0.67
CA VAL A 243 -7.75 7.98 1.84
C VAL A 243 -7.08 8.54 3.09
N GLY A 244 -7.71 9.52 3.72
CA GLY A 244 -7.29 10.05 5.01
C GLY A 244 -7.99 9.31 6.15
N VAL A 245 -7.27 9.00 7.22
CA VAL A 245 -7.78 8.26 8.39
C VAL A 245 -7.60 9.14 9.62
N ALA A 246 -8.71 9.64 10.15
CA ALA A 246 -8.72 10.46 11.35
C ALA A 246 -8.32 9.66 12.62
N PRO A 247 -7.71 10.29 13.63
CA PRO A 247 -7.26 9.62 14.85
C PRO A 247 -8.40 8.98 15.67
N GLU A 248 -9.56 9.62 15.74
CA GLU A 248 -10.71 9.14 16.51
C GLU A 248 -11.26 7.82 15.94
N VAL A 249 -11.10 7.64 14.63
CA VAL A 249 -11.49 6.43 13.91
C VAL A 249 -10.52 5.28 14.21
N GLN A 250 -9.24 5.56 14.43
CA GLN A 250 -8.26 4.55 14.86
C GLN A 250 -8.61 4.02 16.25
N VAL A 251 -8.87 4.91 17.21
CA VAL A 251 -9.23 4.53 18.59
C VAL A 251 -10.55 3.76 18.64
N ALA A 252 -11.51 4.13 17.80
CA ALA A 252 -12.77 3.38 17.67
C ALA A 252 -12.54 1.99 17.07
N SER A 253 -11.66 1.84 16.08
CA SER A 253 -11.32 0.53 15.51
C SER A 253 -10.58 -0.39 16.50
N GLU A 254 -9.70 0.17 17.34
CA GLU A 254 -8.91 -0.58 18.32
C GLU A 254 -9.76 -1.08 19.50
N ASN A 255 -10.73 -0.28 19.96
CA ASN A 255 -11.60 -0.60 21.10
C ASN A 255 -12.85 -1.41 20.75
N LEU A 256 -13.06 -1.76 19.47
CA LEU A 256 -14.16 -2.66 19.09
C LEU A 256 -13.80 -4.10 19.43
N VAL A 257 -14.17 -4.55 20.63
CA VAL A 257 -14.33 -5.99 20.92
C VAL A 257 -15.55 -6.46 20.14
N ILE A 258 -15.35 -7.14 19.01
CA ILE A 258 -16.47 -7.82 18.35
C ILE A 258 -16.37 -9.34 18.51
N THR A 259 -17.36 -9.85 19.21
CA THR A 259 -17.71 -11.26 19.32
C THR A 259 -18.16 -11.75 17.94
N PRO A 260 -17.44 -12.68 17.27
CA PRO A 260 -17.85 -13.19 15.95
C PRO A 260 -19.26 -13.76 15.99
N GLU A 261 -20.10 -13.61 14.96
CA GLU A 261 -21.44 -14.22 15.01
C GLU A 261 -21.37 -15.73 15.35
N LEU A 262 -22.24 -16.15 16.29
CA LEU A 262 -22.28 -17.51 16.83
C LEU A 262 -22.19 -18.58 15.74
N GLU A 263 -22.91 -18.37 14.63
CA GLU A 263 -22.98 -19.36 13.55
C GLU A 263 -21.65 -19.52 12.82
N ARG A 264 -20.85 -18.46 12.72
CA ARG A 264 -19.52 -18.52 12.09
C ARG A 264 -18.50 -19.23 12.98
N ILE A 265 -18.64 -19.12 14.30
CA ILE A 265 -17.83 -19.92 15.24
C ILE A 265 -18.21 -21.39 15.12
N LEU A 266 -19.52 -21.67 15.05
CA LEU A 266 -20.00 -23.04 14.92
C LEU A 266 -19.56 -23.67 13.59
N GLU A 267 -19.54 -22.95 12.48
CA GLU A 267 -19.00 -23.45 11.20
C GLU A 267 -17.53 -23.89 11.31
N VAL A 268 -16.69 -23.12 12.01
CA VAL A 268 -15.26 -23.42 12.15
C VAL A 268 -15.02 -24.54 13.16
N VAL A 269 -15.79 -24.59 14.25
CA VAL A 269 -15.51 -25.47 15.38
C VAL A 269 -16.21 -26.83 15.25
N ASN A 270 -17.39 -26.89 14.63
CA ASN A 270 -18.16 -28.15 14.46
C ASN A 270 -17.35 -29.31 13.84
N PRO A 271 -16.46 -29.11 12.83
CA PRO A 271 -15.67 -30.21 12.27
C PRO A 271 -14.69 -30.86 13.26
N PHE A 272 -14.34 -30.16 14.34
CA PHE A 272 -13.35 -30.60 15.33
C PHE A 272 -14.00 -31.12 16.62
N VAL A 273 -15.34 -31.09 16.70
CA VAL A 273 -16.09 -31.48 17.88
C VAL A 273 -16.83 -32.76 17.57
N ALA A 274 -16.62 -33.79 18.40
CA ALA A 274 -17.39 -35.02 18.31
C ALA A 274 -18.90 -34.71 18.39
N GLU A 275 -19.71 -35.40 17.59
CA GLU A 275 -21.14 -35.10 17.40
C GLU A 275 -21.93 -35.03 18.73
N VAL A 276 -21.53 -35.85 19.72
CA VAL A 276 -22.07 -35.86 21.10
C VAL A 276 -21.81 -34.57 21.88
N ASN A 277 -20.72 -33.86 21.59
CA ASN A 277 -20.32 -32.62 22.26
C ASN A 277 -20.79 -31.37 21.51
N GLY A 278 -21.25 -31.52 20.26
CA GLY A 278 -21.68 -30.39 19.42
C GLY A 278 -22.92 -29.66 19.97
N LYS A 279 -23.80 -30.38 20.68
CA LYS A 279 -24.99 -29.78 21.31
C LYS A 279 -24.62 -28.94 22.54
N GLU A 280 -23.74 -29.45 23.39
CA GLU A 280 -23.27 -28.74 24.60
C GLU A 280 -22.44 -27.50 24.23
N LEU A 281 -21.59 -27.60 23.21
CA LEU A 281 -20.85 -26.46 22.70
C LEU A 281 -21.79 -25.36 22.17
N ARG A 282 -22.84 -25.71 21.43
CA ARG A 282 -23.84 -24.75 20.94
C ARG A 282 -24.55 -24.04 22.10
N GLU A 283 -24.95 -24.77 23.13
CA GLU A 283 -25.58 -24.20 24.33
C GLU A 283 -24.63 -23.26 25.09
N ALA A 284 -23.38 -23.67 25.29
CA ALA A 284 -22.36 -22.87 25.95
C ALA A 284 -22.05 -21.58 25.16
N LEU A 285 -21.91 -21.67 23.85
CA LEU A 285 -21.67 -20.50 23.00
C LEU A 285 -22.89 -19.56 22.98
N LYS A 286 -24.12 -20.07 22.97
CA LYS A 286 -25.34 -19.24 23.11
C LYS A 286 -25.37 -18.46 24.43
N LEU A 287 -24.87 -19.03 25.52
CA LEU A 287 -24.76 -18.38 26.84
C LEU A 287 -23.73 -17.24 26.83
N VAL A 288 -22.60 -17.43 26.15
CA VAL A 288 -21.57 -16.39 25.99
C VAL A 288 -22.06 -15.21 25.14
N TYR A 289 -22.93 -15.48 24.16
CA TYR A 289 -23.45 -14.49 23.20
C TYR A 289 -24.76 -13.79 23.60
N LYS A 290 -25.34 -14.15 24.75
CA LYS A 290 -26.57 -13.53 25.29
C LYS A 290 -26.31 -12.29 26.17
N ARG A 291 -25.14 -11.65 26.06
CA ARG A 291 -24.83 -10.38 26.72
C ARG A 291 -24.92 -9.22 25.75
#